data_AF-A0A821MRD8-F1
#
_entry.id   AF-A0A821MRD8-F1
#
_cell.length_a   1.000
_cell.length_b   1.000
_cell.length_c   1.000
_cell.angle_alpha   90.00
_cell.angle_beta   90.00
_cell.angle_gamma   90.00
#
_symmetry.space_group_name_H-M   'P 1'
#
loop_
_entity.id
_entity.type
_entity.pdbx_description
1 polymer ?
#
loop_
_entity_poly.entity_id
_entity_poly.type
_entity_poly.pdbx_seq_one_letter_code
_entity_poly.pdbx_strand_id
1 'polypeptide(L)'
;ISTKIFILCYSTTHLITNDDKHTLPSPLLIKLIEAIANHCFCVSYRWLIDYIKYDRIVDKGAYKIEGDDTDYQSQGGPKRSRSIDKRHSFFENICVMIKCTENSDIKMTNNRLQDLITTGDGRIITYVTQGVYLIN
;
A
#
# COMPACT_ATOMS: atom_id res chain seq x y z
N ILE A 1 -19.79 14.18 5.32
CA ILE A 1 -18.43 14.24 5.90
C ILE A 1 -17.47 13.91 4.76
N SER A 2 -16.71 14.90 4.27
CA SER A 2 -15.73 14.70 3.20
C SER A 2 -14.56 13.90 3.76
N THR A 3 -14.32 12.70 3.21
CA THR A 3 -13.31 11.74 3.67
C THR A 3 -11.91 12.34 3.49
N LYS A 4 -11.40 13.00 4.53
CA LYS A 4 -10.01 13.45 4.59
C LYS A 4 -9.12 12.24 4.81
N ILE A 5 -8.70 11.64 3.71
CA ILE A 5 -7.70 10.57 3.69
C ILE A 5 -6.36 11.21 4.03
N PHE A 6 -5.79 10.88 5.19
CA PHE A 6 -4.50 11.42 5.63
C PHE A 6 -3.38 11.05 4.64
N ILE A 7 -2.42 11.96 4.47
CA ILE A 7 -1.23 11.77 3.64
C ILE A 7 -0.28 10.85 4.41
N LEU A 8 0.23 9.81 3.76
CA LEU A 8 1.22 8.91 4.35
C LEU A 8 2.55 9.65 4.46
N CYS A 9 3.08 9.78 5.67
CA CYS A 9 4.47 10.16 5.95
C CYS A 9 5.18 8.97 6.60
N TYR A 10 6.50 9.04 6.79
CA TYR A 10 7.29 7.93 7.35
C TYR A 10 6.82 7.47 8.73
N SER A 11 6.16 8.34 9.49
CA SER A 11 5.57 8.03 10.80
C SER A 11 4.12 7.53 10.74
N THR A 12 3.55 7.34 9.55
CA THR A 12 2.18 6.86 9.43
C THR A 12 2.06 5.40 9.83
N THR A 13 1.25 5.13 10.85
CA THR A 13 1.02 3.79 11.38
C THR A 13 -0.32 3.19 10.93
N HIS A 14 -1.26 4.03 10.50
CA HIS A 14 -2.61 3.65 10.14
C HIS A 14 -3.05 4.33 8.86
N LEU A 15 -3.69 3.57 7.98
CA LEU A 15 -4.52 4.11 6.93
C LEU A 15 -5.98 3.97 7.37
N ILE A 16 -6.69 5.09 7.42
CA ILE A 16 -8.14 5.09 7.61
C ILE A 16 -8.76 5.33 6.24
N THR A 17 -9.52 4.36 5.75
CA THR A 17 -10.10 4.39 4.41
C THR A 17 -11.58 4.06 4.45
N ASN A 18 -12.25 4.36 3.34
CA ASN A 18 -13.64 4.03 3.16
C ASN A 18 -13.79 2.54 2.81
N ASP A 19 -14.82 1.91 3.35
CA ASP A 19 -15.37 0.66 2.87
C ASP A 19 -16.81 0.95 2.43
N ASP A 20 -16.97 1.49 1.22
CA ASP A 20 -18.22 2.11 0.74
C ASP A 20 -19.46 1.22 0.87
N LYS A 21 -19.29 -0.10 0.85
CA LYS A 21 -20.36 -1.10 0.98
C LYS A 21 -20.48 -1.70 2.38
N HIS A 22 -19.73 -1.20 3.35
CA HIS A 22 -19.56 -1.76 4.70
C HIS A 22 -19.06 -3.22 4.72
N THR A 23 -18.41 -3.64 3.64
CA THR A 23 -17.98 -5.02 3.43
C THR A 23 -16.55 -5.28 3.88
N LEU A 24 -15.78 -4.25 4.26
CA LEU A 24 -14.34 -4.27 4.57
C LEU A 24 -13.34 -4.25 3.39
N PRO A 25 -13.69 -4.59 2.13
CA PRO A 25 -12.93 -4.14 0.98
C PRO A 25 -12.96 -2.62 0.83
N SER A 26 -11.80 -2.03 0.53
CA SER A 26 -11.63 -0.61 0.21
C SER A 26 -11.51 -0.43 -1.30
N PRO A 27 -11.95 0.70 -1.88
CA PRO A 27 -11.59 1.04 -3.25
C PRO A 27 -10.08 0.94 -3.50
N LEU A 28 -9.66 0.41 -4.66
CA LEU A 28 -8.24 0.38 -5.02
C LEU A 28 -7.71 1.80 -5.27
N LEU A 29 -7.12 2.37 -4.22
CA LEU A 29 -6.49 3.69 -4.22
C LEU A 29 -4.99 3.54 -4.02
N ILE A 30 -4.19 4.42 -4.62
CA ILE A 30 -2.73 4.40 -4.46
C ILE A 30 -2.32 4.44 -2.98
N LYS A 31 -3.07 5.18 -2.14
CA LYS A 31 -2.82 5.23 -0.69
C LYS A 31 -3.00 3.89 0.01
N LEU A 32 -3.89 3.02 -0.48
CA LEU A 32 -4.02 1.66 0.04
C LEU A 32 -2.78 0.84 -0.29
N ILE A 33 -2.29 0.93 -1.53
CA ILE A 33 -1.07 0.25 -1.98
C ILE A 33 0.15 0.74 -1.15
N GLU A 34 0.31 2.06 -1.00
CA GLU A 34 1.38 2.67 -0.21
C GLU A 34 1.30 2.27 1.27
N ALA A 35 0.11 2.20 1.86
CA ALA A 35 -0.08 1.77 3.24
C ALA A 35 0.28 0.29 3.43
N ILE A 36 -0.07 -0.57 2.46
CA ILE A 36 0.30 -1.98 2.49
C ILE A 36 1.81 -2.14 2.41
N ALA A 37 2.48 -1.41 1.50
CA ALA A 37 3.94 -1.42 1.35
C ALA A 37 4.66 -0.94 2.62
N ASN A 38 4.11 0.06 3.32
CA ASN A 38 4.65 0.55 4.59
C ASN A 38 4.24 -0.30 5.81
N HIS A 39 3.60 -1.45 5.61
CA HIS A 39 3.10 -2.29 6.70
C HIS A 39 2.15 -1.55 7.67
N CYS A 40 1.42 -0.54 7.19
CA CYS A 40 0.46 0.22 7.99
C CYS A 40 -0.77 -0.62 8.31
N PHE A 41 -1.43 -0.32 9.44
CA PHE A 41 -2.73 -0.89 9.77
C PHE A 41 -3.83 -0.20 8.96
N CYS A 42 -4.40 -0.89 7.97
CA CYS A 42 -5.54 -0.41 7.20
C CYS A 42 -6.86 -0.70 7.92
N VAL A 43 -7.62 0.35 8.23
CA VAL A 43 -8.87 0.30 9.00
C VAL A 43 -9.98 1.07 8.27
N SER A 44 -11.21 0.58 8.33
CA SER A 44 -12.40 1.32 7.91
C SER A 44 -12.63 2.56 8.79
N TYR A 45 -13.08 3.65 8.18
CA TYR A 45 -13.53 4.86 8.88
C TYR A 45 -14.64 4.60 9.92
N ARG A 46 -15.39 3.49 9.81
CA ARG A 46 -16.38 3.06 10.80
C ARG A 46 -15.78 2.92 12.20
N TRP A 47 -14.50 2.55 12.30
CA TRP A 47 -13.80 2.50 13.58
C TRP A 47 -13.77 3.86 14.28
N LEU A 48 -13.57 4.96 13.51
CA LEU A 48 -13.62 6.31 14.06
C LEU A 48 -15.04 6.69 14.49
N ILE A 49 -16.05 6.28 13.72
CA ILE A 49 -17.46 6.54 14.07
C ILE A 49 -17.79 5.89 15.41
N ASP A 50 -17.44 4.62 15.59
CA ASP A 50 -17.72 3.91 16.83
C ASP A 50 -16.86 4.42 17.99
N TYR A 51 -15.61 4.82 17.74
CA TYR A 51 -14.80 5.54 18.73
C TYR A 51 -15.50 6.79 19.26
N ILE A 52 -16.00 7.65 18.36
CA ILE A 52 -16.70 8.89 18.72
C ILE A 52 -18.02 8.58 19.42
N LYS A 53 -18.78 7.60 18.91
CA LYS A 53 -20.11 7.25 19.42
C LYS A 53 -20.07 6.68 20.84
N TYR A 54 -19.08 5.85 21.14
CA TYR A 54 -18.97 5.17 22.44
C TYR A 54 -17.99 5.87 23.40
N ASP A 55 -17.38 6.98 22.98
CA ASP A 55 -16.38 7.76 23.73
C ASP A 55 -15.28 6.89 24.36
N ARG A 56 -14.80 5.91 23.61
CA ARG A 56 -13.76 4.96 24.06
C ARG A 56 -13.00 4.37 22.90
N ILE A 57 -11.77 3.93 23.18
CA ILE A 57 -10.98 3.15 22.22
C ILE A 57 -11.68 1.81 21.97
N VAL A 58 -12.17 1.63 20.74
CA VAL A 58 -12.75 0.37 20.26
C VAL A 58 -11.63 -0.47 19.62
N ASP A 59 -11.73 -1.80 19.74
CA ASP A 59 -10.78 -2.69 19.05
C ASP A 59 -10.83 -2.48 17.53
N LYS A 60 -9.66 -2.33 16.92
CA LYS A 60 -9.49 -2.11 15.48
C LYS A 60 -9.69 -3.38 14.66
N GLY A 61 -9.61 -4.56 15.29
CA GLY A 61 -9.70 -5.86 14.63
C GLY A 61 -10.96 -6.02 13.78
N ALA A 62 -12.11 -5.62 14.32
CA ALA A 62 -13.42 -5.72 13.66
C ALA A 62 -13.59 -4.79 12.44
N TYR A 63 -12.70 -3.83 12.25
CA TYR A 63 -12.77 -2.81 11.19
C TYR A 63 -11.61 -2.92 10.20
N LYS A 64 -10.84 -4.02 10.28
CA LYS A 64 -9.67 -4.21 9.45
C LYS A 64 -10.06 -4.34 7.98
N ILE A 65 -9.38 -3.60 7.12
CA ILE A 65 -9.53 -3.76 5.66
C ILE A 65 -8.93 -5.10 5.24
N GLU A 66 -9.71 -5.87 4.50
CA GLU A 66 -9.35 -7.23 4.11
C GLU A 66 -8.72 -7.34 2.72
N GLY A 67 -8.96 -6.35 1.87
CA GLY A 67 -8.50 -6.29 0.50
C GLY A 67 -9.02 -5.03 -0.19
N ASP A 68 -8.90 -5.00 -1.50
CA ASP A 68 -9.53 -3.98 -2.33
C ASP A 68 -10.78 -4.52 -3.06
N ASP A 69 -11.50 -3.65 -3.76
CA ASP A 69 -12.77 -3.95 -4.43
C ASP A 69 -12.63 -4.43 -5.90
N THR A 70 -11.40 -4.64 -6.38
CA THR A 70 -11.18 -5.16 -7.75
C THR A 70 -11.50 -6.65 -7.86
N ASP A 71 -11.30 -7.40 -6.78
CA ASP A 71 -11.66 -8.82 -6.69
C ASP A 71 -12.79 -9.05 -5.69
N TYR A 72 -13.68 -9.99 -6.03
CA TYR A 72 -14.80 -10.39 -5.17
C TYR A 72 -14.37 -11.18 -3.92
N GLN A 73 -13.11 -11.58 -3.81
CA GLN A 73 -12.59 -12.40 -2.72
C GLN A 73 -11.58 -11.64 -1.86
N SER A 74 -11.68 -11.84 -0.55
CA SER A 74 -10.74 -11.33 0.44
C SER A 74 -9.33 -11.86 0.18
N GLN A 75 -8.41 -10.99 -0.25
CA GLN A 75 -7.03 -11.38 -0.59
C GLN A 75 -6.09 -11.37 0.63
N GLY A 76 -6.47 -10.72 1.73
CA GLY A 76 -5.67 -10.64 2.95
C GLY A 76 -4.37 -9.85 2.80
N GLY A 77 -4.15 -9.12 1.70
CA GLY A 77 -2.93 -8.35 1.43
C GLY A 77 -2.50 -7.43 2.58
N PRO A 78 -3.38 -6.56 3.12
CA PRO A 78 -3.08 -5.72 4.28
C PRO A 78 -2.76 -6.50 5.56
N LYS A 79 -3.34 -7.69 5.75
CA LYS A 79 -3.00 -8.57 6.89
C LYS A 79 -1.63 -9.18 6.70
N ARG A 80 -1.36 -9.69 5.50
CA ARG A 80 -0.13 -10.38 5.15
C ARG A 80 1.06 -9.44 5.29
N SER A 81 1.00 -8.24 4.70
CA SER A 81 2.13 -7.29 4.79
C SER A 81 2.55 -7.06 6.24
N ARG A 82 1.61 -6.79 7.13
CA ARG A 82 1.88 -6.58 8.57
C ARG A 82 2.41 -7.79 9.34
N SER A 83 2.17 -8.99 8.85
CA SER A 83 2.55 -10.23 9.54
C SER A 83 3.90 -10.77 9.07
N ILE A 84 4.38 -10.29 7.93
CA ILE A 84 5.68 -10.65 7.38
C ILE A 84 6.76 -9.82 8.09
N ASP A 85 7.85 -10.48 8.49
CA ASP A 85 9.03 -9.79 8.98
C ASP A 85 9.53 -8.80 7.92
N LYS A 86 9.92 -7.58 8.33
CA LYS A 86 10.40 -6.53 7.41
C LYS A 86 11.52 -6.99 6.47
N ARG A 87 12.20 -8.10 6.78
CA ARG A 87 13.25 -8.74 5.98
C ARG A 87 12.74 -9.50 4.75
N HIS A 88 11.43 -9.71 4.60
CA HIS A 88 10.84 -10.39 3.45
C HIS A 88 9.99 -9.41 2.65
N SER A 89 10.66 -8.35 2.21
CA SER A 89 10.04 -7.26 1.47
C SER A 89 9.65 -7.68 0.07
N PHE A 90 8.62 -7.04 -0.49
CA PHE A 90 7.99 -7.46 -1.74
C PHE A 90 8.93 -7.45 -2.95
N PHE A 91 9.91 -6.55 -2.97
CA PHE A 91 10.86 -6.37 -4.07
C PHE A 91 12.31 -6.61 -3.64
N GLU A 92 12.53 -7.35 -2.56
CA GLU A 92 13.88 -7.71 -2.14
C GLU A 92 14.64 -8.39 -3.29
N ASN A 93 15.85 -7.90 -3.59
CA ASN A 93 16.70 -8.37 -4.68
C ASN A 93 16.11 -8.18 -6.10
N ILE A 94 15.10 -7.33 -6.27
CA ILE A 94 14.55 -6.96 -7.59
C ILE A 94 15.07 -5.59 -8.01
N CYS A 95 15.64 -5.52 -9.23
CA CYS A 95 16.02 -4.27 -9.88
C CYS A 95 14.98 -3.89 -10.93
N VAL A 96 14.48 -2.65 -10.88
CA VAL A 96 13.44 -2.13 -11.79
C VAL A 96 13.98 -0.94 -12.56
N MET A 97 13.79 -0.96 -13.87
CA MET A 97 14.03 0.19 -14.75
C MET A 97 12.67 0.71 -15.24
N ILE A 98 12.31 1.94 -14.86
CA ILE A 98 11.05 2.55 -15.27
C ILE A 98 11.26 3.24 -16.62
N LYS A 99 10.75 2.63 -17.69
CA LYS A 99 10.73 3.19 -19.05
C LYS A 99 9.33 3.73 -19.38
N CYS A 100 8.88 4.77 -18.67
CA CYS A 100 7.58 5.39 -18.97
C CYS A 100 7.79 6.69 -19.76
N THR A 101 7.30 6.71 -20.99
CA THR A 101 7.07 7.92 -21.78
C THR A 101 5.71 8.49 -21.38
N GLU A 102 5.67 9.80 -21.15
CA GLU A 102 4.51 10.61 -20.77
C GLU A 102 3.21 10.18 -21.49
N ASN A 103 2.40 9.34 -20.85
CA ASN A 103 1.06 9.01 -21.34
C ASN A 103 0.07 9.08 -20.17
N SER A 104 -1.01 9.79 -20.42
CA SER A 104 -1.84 10.54 -19.45
C SER A 104 -2.79 9.71 -18.59
N ASP A 105 -2.83 8.39 -18.75
CA ASP A 105 -3.85 7.55 -18.10
C ASP A 105 -3.37 6.89 -16.80
N ILE A 106 -2.09 7.05 -16.46
CA ILE A 106 -1.53 6.50 -15.22
C ILE A 106 -1.81 7.49 -14.08
N LYS A 107 -2.67 7.09 -13.13
CA LYS A 107 -3.02 7.89 -11.93
C LYS A 107 -1.86 8.08 -10.94
N MET A 108 -0.64 7.64 -11.27
CA MET A 108 0.55 7.62 -10.42
C MET A 108 1.74 8.22 -11.15
N THR A 109 2.49 9.10 -10.49
CA THR A 109 3.72 9.68 -11.04
C THR A 109 4.88 8.69 -10.96
N ASN A 110 5.86 8.83 -11.85
CA ASN A 110 7.09 8.02 -11.80
C ASN A 110 7.78 8.11 -10.43
N ASN A 111 7.81 9.29 -9.81
CA ASN A 111 8.40 9.47 -8.48
C ASN A 111 7.68 8.63 -7.42
N ARG A 112 6.33 8.67 -7.36
CA ARG A 112 5.57 7.83 -6.41
C ARG A 112 5.75 6.35 -6.65
N LEU A 113 5.87 5.93 -7.91
CA LEU A 113 6.16 4.53 -8.24
C LEU A 113 7.58 4.12 -7.77
N GLN A 114 8.58 4.98 -7.98
CA GLN A 114 9.94 4.75 -7.48
C GLN A 114 9.96 4.67 -5.95
N ASP A 115 9.25 5.56 -5.27
CA ASP A 115 9.13 5.54 -3.81
C ASP A 115 8.49 4.23 -3.34
N LEU A 116 7.44 3.76 -4.02
CA LEU A 116 6.77 2.51 -3.68
C LEU A 116 7.68 1.28 -3.88
N ILE A 117 8.41 1.22 -4.99
CA ILE A 117 9.37 0.15 -5.27
C ILE A 117 10.47 0.14 -4.20
N THR A 118 11.01 1.31 -3.87
CA THR A 118 12.08 1.45 -2.87
C THR A 118 11.56 1.13 -1.46
N THR A 119 10.32 1.48 -1.14
CA THR A 119 9.66 1.08 0.12
C THR A 119 9.54 -0.43 0.25
N GLY A 120 9.37 -1.14 -0.88
CA GLY A 120 9.41 -2.60 -0.95
C GLY A 120 10.81 -3.19 -1.11
N ASP A 121 11.87 -2.45 -0.77
CA ASP A 121 13.29 -2.83 -0.88
C ASP A 121 13.78 -3.19 -2.30
N GLY A 122 13.06 -2.73 -3.32
CA GLY A 122 13.48 -2.79 -4.71
C GLY A 122 14.53 -1.74 -5.04
N ARG A 123 15.34 -2.00 -6.07
CA ARG A 123 16.36 -1.06 -6.55
C ARG A 123 15.95 -0.45 -7.89
N ILE A 124 15.97 0.88 -7.97
CA ILE A 124 15.78 1.57 -9.25
C ILE A 124 17.11 1.64 -10.00
N ILE A 125 17.12 1.19 -11.26
CA ILE A 125 18.27 1.31 -12.16
C ILE A 125 17.94 2.24 -13.32
N THR A 126 18.94 3.00 -13.77
CA THR A 126 18.79 3.98 -14.86
C THR A 126 19.31 3.46 -16.20
N TYR A 127 20.15 2.43 -16.19
CA TYR A 127 20.68 1.78 -17.38
C TYR A 127 20.97 0.30 -17.11
N VAL A 128 21.01 -0.50 -18.18
CA VAL A 128 21.45 -1.89 -18.14
C VAL A 128 22.71 -1.97 -19.00
N THR A 129 23.87 -2.20 -18.40
CA THR A 129 25.08 -2.53 -19.15
C THR A 129 25.02 -3.99 -19.57
N GLN A 130 25.02 -4.27 -20.87
CA GLN A 130 25.27 -5.62 -21.38
C GLN A 130 26.75 -5.96 -21.15
N GLY A 131 27.06 -6.53 -19.99
CA GLY A 131 28.36 -7.14 -19.73
C GLY A 131 28.36 -8.57 -20.26
N VAL A 132 29.09 -8.83 -21.34
CA VAL A 132 29.46 -10.20 -21.75
C VAL A 132 30.39 -10.75 -20.68
N TYR A 133 29.93 -11.72 -19.89
CA TYR A 133 30.82 -12.49 -19.02
C TYR A 133 31.68 -13.38 -19.91
N LEU A 134 32.92 -12.96 -20.19
CA LEU A 134 33.96 -13.88 -20.61
C LEU A 134 34.41 -14.66 -19.36
N ILE A 135 33.93 -15.89 -19.27
CA ILE A 135 34.46 -16.89 -18.35
C ILE A 135 35.78 -17.35 -18.96
N ASN A 136 36.91 -17.01 -18.32
CA ASN A 136 38.19 -17.68 -18.53
C ASN A 136 38.27 -18.91 -17.64
#